data_AF-A0A8J5RQD5-F1
#
_entry.id   AF-A0A8J5RQD5-F1
#
_cell.length_a   1.000
_cell.length_b   1.000
_cell.length_c   1.000
_cell.angle_alpha   90.00
_cell.angle_beta   90.00
_cell.angle_gamma   90.00
#
_symmetry.space_group_name_H-M   'P 1'
#
loop_
_entity.id
_entity.type
_entity.pdbx_description
1 polymer ?
#
loop_
_entity_poly.entity_id
_entity_poly.type
_entity_poly.pdbx_seq_one_letter_code
_entity_poly.pdbx_strand_id
1 'polypeptide(L)'
;MDAGGDGATGATNRKAPSAAAAGSNPKGKGKGKGKGKATSNSKASATAKESSLLKQKSPAEFFAENKNIAGFDNPGKSLYTTMRELVENALDSAESISVIPDIEITLEEITKNKFNTMIGLVDRDRIDEELYDDFESIKAREKRLAKEARFQETQAKNAALGKKVKEAPAARGKGRGEAAFFRVTCKDNGRGMPHDDIPNMLGRVLSGTKYGLRQTRGKFGLGAKMALIWSKMSTGLPIEIKSSMKEQNFISFCRLDIDIHKNVPHIHLHEKRENKDHWHGAEIQVIIEGNWTTHRSKILHYMRQMAVITPYAQFLFKFLSDSVDKNLTIQFARRTDVMPPIPLQTKHHPSAVDLLLIKRLITETTKQNLLQFLQHEFVNISKSHAERLIGEMGPDFSAKMTVKSLTSQQLVRIHQLFRQAKFDDPSGNCLSPAGEYNLRLGIIKELHPDLVATHASSPQVFEGHPFIVEAGISIGGKDVKHGLNIFRYANRIPLLFEQGADVITRTALKRINWSSYKINQQQDKIGVFVSIVSTKIPFKGTGKEYIGDDITEISSAVQVDPNLPYLLSQ
;
A
#
# COMPACT_ATOMS: atom_id res chain seq x y z
N MET A 1 6.91 -74.33 20.89
CA MET A 1 6.16 -74.83 22.05
C MET A 1 5.14 -73.75 22.40
N ASP A 2 3.94 -73.93 21.84
CA ASP A 2 2.62 -73.84 22.49
C ASP A 2 2.51 -73.11 23.85
N ALA A 3 1.44 -72.38 24.18
CA ALA A 3 0.17 -72.09 23.52
C ALA A 3 -0.68 -71.14 24.42
N GLY A 4 -1.79 -70.62 23.85
CA GLY A 4 -2.98 -70.08 24.53
C GLY A 4 -3.02 -68.55 24.64
N GLY A 5 -3.88 -67.77 23.96
CA GLY A 5 -5.33 -67.94 23.68
C GLY A 5 -6.12 -67.30 24.83
N ASP A 6 -7.09 -66.40 24.73
CA ASP A 6 -8.09 -65.93 23.75
C ASP A 6 -8.45 -64.47 24.15
N GLY A 7 -9.15 -63.60 23.42
CA GLY A 7 -9.88 -63.67 22.17
C GLY A 7 -10.82 -62.43 22.05
N ALA A 8 -11.34 -62.23 20.82
CA ALA A 8 -12.58 -61.53 20.43
C ALA A 8 -12.61 -59.99 20.56
N THR A 9 -13.04 -59.16 19.59
CA THR A 9 -13.77 -59.21 18.29
C THR A 9 -13.54 -57.82 17.63
N GLY A 10 -13.59 -57.52 16.33
CA GLY A 10 -14.22 -58.06 15.11
C GLY A 10 -14.75 -56.84 14.32
N ALA A 11 -14.06 -56.38 13.27
CA ALA A 11 -14.40 -56.57 11.84
C ALA A 11 -15.40 -55.53 11.28
N THR A 12 -15.37 -55.03 10.02
CA THR A 12 -14.41 -55.00 8.90
C THR A 12 -15.00 -54.06 7.82
N ASN A 13 -14.17 -53.15 7.32
CA ASN A 13 -13.76 -52.96 5.91
C ASN A 13 -14.80 -52.95 4.75
N ARG A 14 -14.74 -51.91 3.91
CA ARG A 14 -15.41 -51.80 2.60
C ARG A 14 -14.40 -51.41 1.50
N LYS A 15 -14.49 -52.09 0.35
CA LYS A 15 -13.94 -51.68 -0.95
C LYS A 15 -15.03 -51.76 -2.02
N ALA A 16 -14.92 -50.85 -3.00
CA ALA A 16 -15.75 -50.54 -4.18
C ALA A 16 -15.82 -51.71 -5.22
N PRO A 17 -16.34 -51.59 -6.48
CA PRO A 17 -16.75 -50.41 -7.27
C PRO A 17 -17.92 -50.55 -8.31
N SER A 18 -18.18 -49.44 -9.05
CA SER A 18 -18.54 -49.32 -10.50
C SER A 18 -20.01 -49.31 -11.03
N ALA A 19 -20.24 -48.28 -11.90
CA ALA A 19 -20.89 -48.21 -13.22
C ALA A 19 -22.43 -48.36 -13.48
N ALA A 20 -23.00 -47.24 -14.00
CA ALA A 20 -23.73 -47.03 -15.27
C ALA A 20 -25.21 -47.48 -15.54
N ALA A 21 -25.94 -46.48 -16.09
CA ALA A 21 -26.91 -46.47 -17.23
C ALA A 21 -28.44 -46.64 -17.03
N ALA A 22 -29.17 -45.66 -17.64
CA ALA A 22 -30.48 -45.65 -18.36
C ALA A 22 -31.71 -46.39 -17.75
N GLY A 23 -32.97 -45.96 -17.84
CA GLY A 23 -33.68 -44.92 -18.57
C GLY A 23 -35.20 -45.25 -18.55
N SER A 24 -36.03 -44.33 -19.05
CA SER A 24 -37.45 -44.48 -19.49
C SER A 24 -38.63 -44.19 -18.50
N ASN A 25 -39.51 -43.33 -19.02
CA ASN A 25 -40.87 -42.89 -18.62
C ASN A 25 -41.91 -43.96 -19.09
N PRO A 26 -43.22 -43.99 -18.73
CA PRO A 26 -44.16 -42.89 -19.01
C PRO A 26 -45.50 -42.77 -18.20
N LYS A 27 -46.13 -41.58 -18.32
CA LYS A 27 -47.56 -41.22 -18.51
C LYS A 27 -48.70 -41.92 -17.72
N GLY A 28 -49.63 -41.10 -17.21
CA GLY A 28 -51.05 -41.46 -17.01
C GLY A 28 -51.96 -40.25 -16.73
N LYS A 29 -52.96 -40.02 -17.60
CA LYS A 29 -53.96 -38.92 -17.57
C LYS A 29 -55.17 -39.26 -16.69
N GLY A 30 -55.87 -38.24 -16.17
CA GLY A 30 -57.26 -38.34 -15.69
C GLY A 30 -57.98 -36.99 -15.73
N LYS A 31 -59.13 -36.91 -16.41
CA LYS A 31 -60.02 -35.74 -16.63
C LYS A 31 -61.28 -35.83 -15.75
N GLY A 32 -61.90 -34.67 -15.43
CA GLY A 32 -63.34 -34.53 -15.12
C GLY A 32 -63.66 -33.24 -14.34
N LYS A 33 -64.02 -32.10 -14.98
CA LYS A 33 -65.36 -31.55 -15.34
C LYS A 33 -66.33 -31.27 -14.16
N GLY A 34 -66.67 -29.98 -13.95
CA GLY A 34 -67.87 -29.55 -13.18
C GLY A 34 -68.02 -28.02 -12.96
N LYS A 35 -68.88 -27.37 -13.77
CA LYS A 35 -69.58 -26.05 -13.74
C LYS A 35 -69.44 -25.15 -12.48
N GLY A 36 -69.07 -23.85 -12.58
CA GLY A 36 -69.92 -22.66 -12.85
C GLY A 36 -70.42 -22.02 -11.53
N LYS A 37 -70.33 -20.73 -11.17
CA LYS A 37 -70.29 -19.41 -11.83
C LYS A 37 -69.90 -18.35 -10.76
N ALA A 38 -69.26 -17.23 -11.15
CA ALA A 38 -69.34 -15.86 -10.57
C ALA A 38 -67.99 -15.13 -10.34
N THR A 39 -67.84 -14.05 -11.10
CA THR A 39 -67.37 -12.69 -10.73
C THR A 39 -65.93 -12.43 -10.26
N SER A 40 -65.20 -11.71 -11.13
CA SER A 40 -64.28 -10.59 -10.86
C SER A 40 -63.21 -10.75 -9.77
N ASN A 41 -61.96 -10.95 -10.18
CA ASN A 41 -60.99 -9.85 -10.22
C ASN A 41 -59.65 -10.33 -10.80
N SER A 42 -59.03 -9.45 -11.58
CA SER A 42 -57.72 -9.58 -12.19
C SER A 42 -56.63 -9.98 -11.19
N LYS A 43 -56.12 -11.21 -11.32
CA LYS A 43 -54.77 -11.60 -10.89
C LYS A 43 -54.03 -12.15 -12.09
N ALA A 44 -53.40 -11.26 -12.85
CA ALA A 44 -52.42 -11.62 -13.86
C ALA A 44 -51.03 -11.18 -13.35
N SER A 45 -50.21 -12.21 -13.09
CA SER A 45 -48.74 -12.23 -13.12
C SER A 45 -47.99 -11.19 -12.28
N ALA A 46 -47.89 -11.44 -10.98
CA ALA A 46 -46.64 -11.21 -10.27
C ALA A 46 -45.77 -12.48 -10.36
N THR A 47 -45.21 -12.75 -11.54
CA THR A 47 -44.00 -13.57 -11.62
C THR A 47 -42.84 -12.62 -11.39
N ALA A 48 -42.55 -12.40 -10.11
CA ALA A 48 -41.29 -11.85 -9.69
C ALA A 48 -40.19 -12.67 -10.38
N LYS A 49 -39.43 -12.03 -11.26
CA LYS A 49 -38.11 -12.53 -11.63
C LYS A 49 -37.34 -12.63 -10.32
N GLU A 50 -37.20 -13.84 -9.78
CA GLU A 50 -36.15 -14.14 -8.83
C GLU A 50 -34.83 -13.83 -9.55
N SER A 51 -34.37 -12.59 -9.38
CA SER A 51 -33.00 -12.22 -9.68
C SER A 51 -32.13 -13.15 -8.84
N SER A 52 -31.26 -13.91 -9.49
CA SER A 52 -30.26 -14.76 -8.84
C SER A 52 -29.71 -14.08 -7.58
N LEU A 53 -29.87 -14.71 -6.41
CA LEU A 53 -29.40 -14.19 -5.11
C LEU A 53 -27.87 -13.95 -5.07
N LEU A 54 -27.14 -14.43 -6.09
CA LEU A 54 -25.71 -14.18 -6.27
C LEU A 54 -25.47 -12.75 -6.76
N LYS A 55 -24.86 -11.92 -5.91
CA LYS A 55 -24.36 -10.57 -6.28
C LYS A 55 -22.84 -10.61 -6.40
N GLN A 56 -22.32 -10.15 -7.54
CA GLN A 56 -20.89 -9.96 -7.78
C GLN A 56 -20.52 -8.51 -7.49
N LYS A 57 -19.40 -8.29 -6.80
CA LYS A 57 -18.86 -6.96 -6.52
C LYS A 57 -17.73 -6.60 -7.46
N SER A 58 -17.67 -5.33 -7.83
CA SER A 58 -16.54 -4.78 -8.58
C SER A 58 -15.29 -4.65 -7.69
N PRO A 59 -14.07 -4.58 -8.25
CA PRO A 59 -12.88 -4.27 -7.46
C PRO A 59 -12.99 -2.92 -6.72
N ALA A 60 -13.55 -1.90 -7.36
CA ALA A 60 -13.74 -0.59 -6.74
C ALA A 60 -14.74 -0.65 -5.58
N GLU A 61 -15.83 -1.43 -5.74
CA GLU A 61 -16.82 -1.66 -4.69
C GLU A 61 -16.23 -2.41 -3.50
N PHE A 62 -15.43 -3.45 -3.76
CA PHE A 62 -14.71 -4.17 -2.71
C PHE A 62 -13.85 -3.23 -1.86
N PHE A 63 -13.07 -2.34 -2.49
CA PHE A 63 -12.21 -1.41 -1.76
C PHE A 63 -12.97 -0.27 -1.08
N ALA A 64 -14.11 0.16 -1.66
CA ALA A 64 -14.99 1.15 -1.04
C ALA A 64 -15.59 0.64 0.28
N GLU A 65 -15.92 -0.65 0.36
CA GLU A 65 -16.42 -1.29 1.58
C GLU A 65 -15.31 -1.66 2.56
N ASN A 66 -14.13 -2.07 2.07
CA ASN A 66 -13.02 -2.57 2.89
C ASN A 66 -11.90 -1.54 3.04
N LYS A 67 -12.25 -0.36 3.58
CA LYS A 67 -11.37 0.83 3.68
C LYS A 67 -10.09 0.60 4.49
N ASN A 68 -10.16 -0.28 5.50
CA ASN A 68 -9.04 -0.66 6.34
C ASN A 68 -7.91 -1.33 5.57
N ILE A 69 -8.21 -2.10 4.52
CA ILE A 69 -7.22 -2.82 3.71
C ILE A 69 -6.24 -1.85 3.06
N ALA A 70 -6.74 -0.69 2.62
CA ALA A 70 -5.96 0.34 1.94
C ALA A 70 -5.46 1.46 2.86
N GLY A 71 -5.71 1.39 4.18
CA GLY A 71 -5.28 2.42 5.12
C GLY A 71 -6.12 3.71 5.12
N PHE A 72 -7.40 3.61 4.71
CA PHE A 72 -8.40 4.69 4.73
C PHE A 72 -9.45 4.47 5.82
N ASP A 73 -9.05 3.85 6.94
CA ASP A 73 -9.92 3.49 8.06
C ASP A 73 -10.39 4.70 8.89
N ASN A 74 -9.54 5.73 9.03
CA ASN A 74 -9.85 6.96 9.73
C ASN A 74 -9.43 8.20 8.92
N PRO A 75 -10.09 9.37 9.10
CA PRO A 75 -9.78 10.58 8.36
C PRO A 75 -8.31 11.02 8.45
N GLY A 76 -7.70 10.95 9.63
CA GLY A 76 -6.30 11.32 9.83
C GLY A 76 -5.32 10.40 9.11
N LYS A 77 -5.57 9.08 9.12
CA LYS A 77 -4.74 8.12 8.37
C LYS A 77 -4.97 8.26 6.87
N SER A 78 -6.20 8.56 6.45
CA SER A 78 -6.55 8.81 5.03
C SER A 78 -5.76 9.98 4.45
N LEU A 79 -5.60 11.08 5.22
CA LEU A 79 -4.78 12.22 4.83
C LEU A 79 -3.30 11.83 4.65
N TYR A 80 -2.75 11.12 5.63
CA TYR A 80 -1.38 10.59 5.56
C TYR A 80 -1.18 9.65 4.37
N THR A 81 -2.07 8.67 4.18
CA THR A 81 -1.98 7.66 3.13
C THR A 81 -2.10 8.30 1.75
N THR A 82 -3.00 9.28 1.58
CA THR A 82 -3.13 10.03 0.31
C THR A 82 -1.84 10.75 -0.04
N MET A 83 -1.28 11.50 0.91
CA MET A 83 -0.01 12.20 0.69
C MET A 83 1.11 11.21 0.36
N ARG A 84 1.26 10.13 1.14
CA ARG A 84 2.24 9.07 0.92
C ARG A 84 2.16 8.51 -0.50
N GLU A 85 0.99 8.09 -0.94
CA GLU A 85 0.79 7.47 -2.25
C GLU A 85 1.07 8.45 -3.41
N LEU A 86 0.74 9.74 -3.25
CA LEU A 86 1.06 10.75 -4.25
C LEU A 86 2.57 11.02 -4.35
N VAL A 87 3.26 11.13 -3.21
CA VAL A 87 4.72 11.34 -3.16
C VAL A 87 5.48 10.14 -3.73
N GLU A 88 5.07 8.91 -3.38
CA GLU A 88 5.71 7.70 -3.92
C GLU A 88 5.58 7.59 -5.44
N ASN A 89 4.41 7.95 -6.00
CA ASN A 89 4.20 7.93 -7.45
C ASN A 89 4.96 9.07 -8.16
N ALA A 90 5.05 10.25 -7.55
CA ALA A 90 5.86 11.36 -8.06
C ALA A 90 7.35 10.99 -8.15
N LEU A 91 7.90 10.38 -7.10
CA LEU A 91 9.29 9.89 -7.09
C LEU A 91 9.53 8.82 -8.15
N ASP A 92 8.65 7.80 -8.22
CA ASP A 92 8.75 6.75 -9.24
C ASP A 92 8.66 7.34 -10.67
N SER A 93 7.85 8.39 -10.87
CA SER A 93 7.67 9.06 -12.16
C SER A 93 8.95 9.78 -12.60
N ALA A 94 9.56 10.58 -11.74
CA ALA A 94 10.79 11.31 -12.04
C ALA A 94 12.01 10.39 -12.21
N GLU A 95 12.16 9.40 -11.31
CA GLU A 95 13.27 8.45 -11.37
C GLU A 95 13.22 7.56 -12.61
N SER A 96 12.01 7.22 -13.10
CA SER A 96 11.85 6.38 -14.30
C SER A 96 12.41 6.99 -15.59
N ILE A 97 12.62 8.31 -15.60
CA ILE A 97 13.22 9.05 -16.73
C ILE A 97 14.55 9.70 -16.36
N SER A 98 15.16 9.26 -15.24
CA SER A 98 16.42 9.80 -14.72
C SER A 98 16.42 11.33 -14.57
N VAL A 99 15.29 11.90 -14.14
CA VAL A 99 15.21 13.32 -13.75
C VAL A 99 15.27 13.43 -12.25
N ILE A 100 16.06 14.38 -11.74
CA ILE A 100 16.20 14.61 -10.31
C ILE A 100 14.86 15.15 -9.77
N PRO A 101 14.19 14.45 -8.82
CA PRO A 101 12.84 14.80 -8.41
C PRO A 101 12.77 16.19 -7.76
N ASP A 102 11.80 16.98 -8.21
CA ASP A 102 11.35 18.21 -7.58
C ASP A 102 9.84 18.09 -7.36
N ILE A 103 9.44 17.95 -6.09
CA ILE A 103 8.09 17.58 -5.70
C ILE A 103 7.53 18.63 -4.74
N GLU A 104 6.41 19.23 -5.13
CA GLU A 104 5.66 20.18 -4.31
C GLU A 104 4.38 19.51 -3.80
N ILE A 105 4.19 19.53 -2.47
CA ILE A 105 3.02 19.01 -1.78
C ILE A 105 2.35 20.18 -1.06
N THR A 106 1.10 20.45 -1.41
CA THR A 106 0.28 21.46 -0.74
C THR A 106 -0.94 20.81 -0.10
N LEU A 107 -1.11 21.02 1.21
CA LEU A 107 -2.29 20.69 1.99
C LEU A 107 -3.04 21.98 2.33
N GLU A 108 -4.19 22.21 1.72
CA GLU A 108 -5.05 23.35 2.01
C GLU A 108 -6.26 22.90 2.84
N GLU A 109 -6.46 23.52 3.99
CA GLU A 109 -7.64 23.35 4.84
C GLU A 109 -8.84 24.05 4.20
N ILE A 110 -9.93 23.30 4.01
CA ILE A 110 -11.18 23.80 3.44
C ILE A 110 -12.19 23.98 4.58
N THR A 111 -12.67 25.21 4.76
CA THR A 111 -13.77 25.49 5.69
C THR A 111 -15.08 24.89 5.20
N LYS A 112 -15.97 24.56 6.14
CA LYS A 112 -17.27 23.96 5.85
C LYS A 112 -18.10 24.76 4.85
N ASN A 113 -18.10 26.08 4.95
CA ASN A 113 -18.86 26.94 4.03
C ASN A 113 -18.29 26.86 2.60
N LYS A 114 -16.95 26.89 2.46
CA LYS A 114 -16.27 26.67 1.16
C LYS A 114 -16.58 25.28 0.62
N PHE A 115 -16.56 24.27 1.48
CA PHE A 115 -16.91 22.90 1.12
C PHE A 115 -18.35 22.77 0.62
N ASN A 116 -19.33 23.26 1.38
CA ASN A 116 -20.75 23.25 1.02
C ASN A 116 -20.99 23.93 -0.32
N THR A 117 -20.33 25.07 -0.55
CA THR A 117 -20.37 25.78 -1.84
C THR A 117 -19.83 24.91 -2.98
N MET A 118 -18.71 24.21 -2.78
CA MET A 118 -18.13 23.32 -3.81
C MET A 118 -19.04 22.14 -4.18
N ILE A 119 -19.81 21.61 -3.23
CA ILE A 119 -20.78 20.53 -3.49
C ILE A 119 -22.17 21.05 -3.90
N GLY A 120 -22.34 22.37 -4.06
CA GLY A 120 -23.60 23.00 -4.49
C GLY A 120 -24.68 23.05 -3.41
N LEU A 121 -24.32 22.92 -2.13
CA LEU A 121 -25.23 23.08 -1.00
C LEU A 121 -25.25 24.52 -0.51
N VAL A 122 -26.46 25.00 -0.19
CA VAL A 122 -26.69 26.28 0.48
C VAL A 122 -26.82 26.01 1.98
N ASP A 123 -26.13 26.79 2.81
CA ASP A 123 -26.30 26.71 4.26
C ASP A 123 -27.76 27.02 4.62
N ARG A 124 -28.38 26.11 5.37
CA ARG A 124 -29.74 26.26 5.88
C ARG A 124 -29.73 26.20 7.39
N ASP A 125 -30.54 27.04 8.00
CA ASP A 125 -30.77 27.00 9.43
C ASP A 125 -31.42 25.67 9.82
N ARG A 126 -31.03 25.17 11.00
CA ARG A 126 -31.65 23.98 11.58
C ARG A 126 -33.08 24.32 11.98
N ILE A 127 -34.04 23.53 11.52
CA ILE A 127 -35.47 23.75 11.80
C ILE A 127 -35.88 23.02 13.09
N ASP A 128 -35.38 21.80 13.26
CA ASP A 128 -35.63 20.97 14.44
C ASP A 128 -34.29 20.65 15.09
N GLU A 129 -33.95 21.38 16.15
CA GLU A 129 -32.68 21.19 16.85
C GLU A 129 -32.59 19.81 17.49
N GLU A 130 -33.71 19.18 17.89
CA GLU A 130 -33.73 17.87 18.58
C GLU A 130 -33.28 16.71 17.68
N LEU A 131 -33.33 16.90 16.36
CA LEU A 131 -32.88 15.93 15.37
C LEU A 131 -31.36 15.72 15.37
N TYR A 132 -30.58 16.67 15.90
CA TYR A 132 -29.13 16.68 15.82
C TYR A 132 -28.47 16.13 17.09
N ASP A 133 -27.38 15.37 16.94
CA ASP A 133 -26.69 14.72 18.07
C ASP A 133 -26.03 15.70 19.06
N ASP A 134 -25.82 16.95 18.65
CA ASP A 134 -25.34 18.06 19.48
C ASP A 134 -26.49 18.81 20.19
N PHE A 135 -27.74 18.36 20.02
CA PHE A 135 -28.87 18.87 20.78
C PHE A 135 -28.63 18.67 22.28
N GLU A 136 -28.65 19.78 23.00
CA GLU A 136 -28.51 19.79 24.45
C GLU A 136 -29.82 20.28 25.04
N SER A 137 -30.55 19.38 25.73
CA SER A 137 -31.75 19.80 26.45
C SER A 137 -31.41 20.87 27.50
N ILE A 138 -32.36 21.76 27.80
CA ILE A 138 -32.18 22.87 28.74
C ILE A 138 -31.56 22.38 30.06
N LYS A 139 -32.06 21.25 30.57
CA LYS A 139 -31.57 20.60 31.81
C LYS A 139 -30.12 20.09 31.69
N ALA A 140 -29.72 19.59 30.52
CA ALA A 140 -28.34 19.15 30.27
C ALA A 140 -27.39 20.36 30.17
N ARG A 141 -27.83 21.43 29.50
CA ARG A 141 -27.10 22.69 29.35
C ARG A 141 -26.85 23.38 30.69
N GLU A 142 -27.88 23.49 31.52
CA GLU A 142 -27.76 24.02 32.88
C GLU A 142 -26.77 23.21 33.72
N LYS A 143 -26.84 21.88 33.65
CA LYS A 143 -25.92 20.97 34.36
C LYS A 143 -24.47 21.13 33.88
N ARG A 144 -24.24 21.31 32.57
CA ARG A 144 -22.91 21.53 32.00
C ARG A 144 -22.36 22.89 32.41
N LEU A 145 -23.14 23.95 32.26
CA LEU A 145 -22.75 25.31 32.66
C LEU A 145 -22.44 25.40 34.17
N ALA A 146 -23.25 24.75 35.02
CA ALA A 146 -22.99 24.68 36.46
C ALA A 146 -21.68 23.92 36.78
N LYS A 147 -21.35 22.89 35.99
CA LYS A 147 -20.11 22.13 36.13
C LYS A 147 -18.89 22.92 35.65
N GLU A 148 -19.01 23.65 34.54
CA GLU A 148 -17.98 24.55 34.01
C GLU A 148 -17.71 25.71 34.98
N ALA A 149 -18.76 26.33 35.54
CA ALA A 149 -18.64 27.40 36.52
C ALA A 149 -17.92 26.91 37.80
N ARG A 150 -18.32 25.74 38.36
CA ARG A 150 -17.63 25.14 39.51
C ARG A 150 -16.16 24.80 39.19
N PHE A 151 -15.88 24.36 37.97
CA PHE A 151 -14.52 24.07 37.54
C PHE A 151 -13.69 25.36 37.44
N GLN A 152 -14.21 26.41 36.81
CA GLN A 152 -13.54 27.72 36.72
C GLN A 152 -13.30 28.32 38.11
N GLU A 153 -14.26 28.25 39.02
CA GLU A 153 -14.11 28.72 40.40
C GLU A 153 -13.00 27.94 41.13
N THR A 154 -12.94 26.62 40.93
CA THR A 154 -11.88 25.77 41.50
C THR A 154 -10.51 26.11 40.89
N GLN A 155 -10.44 26.41 39.59
CA GLN A 155 -9.20 26.84 38.94
C GLN A 155 -8.76 28.23 39.40
N ALA A 156 -9.69 29.19 39.59
CA ALA A 156 -9.39 30.50 40.11
C ALA A 156 -8.82 30.42 41.54
N LYS A 157 -9.39 29.55 42.39
CA LYS A 157 -8.86 29.26 43.74
C LYS A 157 -7.47 28.59 43.67
N ASN A 158 -7.25 27.66 42.74
CA ASN A 158 -5.95 27.00 42.57
C ASN A 158 -4.87 27.97 42.03
N ALA A 159 -5.24 28.88 41.13
CA ALA A 159 -4.36 29.92 40.60
C ALA A 159 -3.94 30.90 41.71
N ALA A 160 -4.88 31.31 42.57
CA ALA A 160 -4.60 32.15 43.74
C ALA A 160 -3.67 31.46 44.77
N LEU A 161 -3.65 30.11 44.79
CA LEU A 161 -2.79 29.29 45.65
C LEU A 161 -1.46 28.86 44.99
N GLY A 162 -1.11 29.41 43.82
CA GLY A 162 0.14 29.10 43.12
C GLY A 162 0.25 27.68 42.56
N LYS A 163 -0.86 26.93 42.47
CA LYS A 163 -0.89 25.56 41.91
C LYS A 163 -1.09 25.60 40.39
N LYS A 164 -0.55 24.61 39.68
CA LYS A 164 -0.74 24.46 38.22
C LYS A 164 -2.22 24.44 37.86
N VAL A 165 -2.65 25.45 37.09
CA VAL A 165 -4.00 25.54 36.51
C VAL A 165 -4.15 24.44 35.46
N LYS A 166 -5.24 23.66 35.55
CA LYS A 166 -5.58 22.67 34.51
C LYS A 166 -6.54 23.32 33.51
N GLU A 167 -6.33 23.09 32.23
CA GLU A 167 -7.30 23.46 31.19
C GLU A 167 -8.65 22.79 31.44
N ALA A 168 -9.73 23.50 31.10
CA ALA A 168 -11.07 22.95 31.15
C ALA A 168 -11.15 21.71 30.24
N PRO A 169 -11.71 20.58 30.71
CA PRO A 169 -11.94 19.45 29.82
C PRO A 169 -12.84 19.92 28.69
N ALA A 170 -12.36 19.85 27.45
CA ALA A 170 -13.14 20.20 26.27
C ALA A 170 -14.50 19.50 26.34
N ALA A 171 -15.58 20.26 26.12
CA ALA A 171 -16.93 19.72 26.07
C ALA A 171 -16.97 18.64 24.99
N ARG A 172 -16.84 17.37 25.39
CA ARG A 172 -17.13 16.23 24.52
C ARG A 172 -18.64 16.21 24.35
N GLY A 173 -19.13 17.02 23.41
CA GLY A 173 -20.46 16.82 22.85
C GLY A 173 -20.58 15.36 22.40
N LYS A 174 -21.74 14.74 22.65
CA LYS A 174 -22.04 13.37 22.20
C LYS A 174 -22.19 13.25 20.68
N GLY A 175 -21.95 14.32 19.92
CA GLY A 175 -22.01 14.32 18.46
C GLY A 175 -20.75 13.74 17.80
N ARG A 176 -20.93 13.21 16.59
CA ARG A 176 -19.81 13.00 15.65
C ARG A 176 -19.09 14.35 15.48
N GLY A 177 -17.80 14.41 15.79
CA GLY A 177 -17.00 15.63 15.63
C GLY A 177 -17.13 16.20 14.21
N GLU A 178 -17.07 17.52 14.08
CA GLU A 178 -17.24 18.19 12.79
C GLU A 178 -16.15 17.74 11.80
N ALA A 179 -16.58 17.28 10.63
CA ALA A 179 -15.69 16.79 9.58
C ALA A 179 -14.86 17.95 9.02
N ALA A 180 -13.54 17.77 8.96
CA ALA A 180 -12.62 18.72 8.35
C ALA A 180 -12.20 18.22 6.96
N PHE A 181 -12.17 19.11 5.99
CA PHE A 181 -11.84 18.78 4.60
C PHE A 181 -10.51 19.40 4.19
N PHE A 182 -9.74 18.66 3.41
CA PHE A 182 -8.42 19.09 2.95
C PHE A 182 -8.26 18.86 1.46
N ARG A 183 -7.75 19.86 0.76
CA ARG A 183 -7.29 19.72 -0.62
C ARG A 183 -5.81 19.33 -0.59
N VAL A 184 -5.53 18.12 -1.06
CA VAL A 184 -4.17 17.60 -1.21
C VAL A 184 -3.77 17.79 -2.67
N THR A 185 -2.73 18.58 -2.91
CA THR A 185 -2.14 18.78 -4.24
C THR A 185 -0.71 18.25 -4.22
N CYS A 186 -0.36 17.37 -5.16
CA CYS A 186 1.01 16.92 -5.38
C CYS A 186 1.39 17.25 -6.82
N LYS A 187 2.46 18.03 -6.99
CA LYS A 187 3.02 18.43 -8.28
C LYS A 187 4.45 17.90 -8.39
N ASP A 188 4.77 17.29 -9.51
CA ASP A 188 6.09 16.73 -9.79
C ASP A 188 6.65 17.20 -11.15
N ASN A 189 7.94 16.96 -11.35
CA ASN A 189 8.67 17.14 -12.61
C ASN A 189 8.95 15.80 -13.32
N GLY A 190 8.08 14.81 -13.14
CA GLY A 190 8.27 13.46 -13.64
C GLY A 190 7.97 13.29 -15.13
N ARG A 191 7.70 12.05 -15.53
CA ARG A 191 7.45 11.68 -16.94
C ARG A 191 6.09 12.15 -17.47
N GLY A 192 5.15 12.46 -16.58
CA GLY A 192 3.75 12.71 -16.92
C GLY A 192 2.97 11.45 -17.30
N MET A 193 1.78 11.66 -17.86
CA MET A 193 0.83 10.63 -18.28
C MET A 193 0.33 10.95 -19.70
N PRO A 194 0.24 9.95 -20.60
CA PRO A 194 -0.33 10.15 -21.92
C PRO A 194 -1.79 10.60 -21.82
N HIS A 195 -2.17 11.57 -22.66
CA HIS A 195 -3.51 12.18 -22.65
C HIS A 195 -4.64 11.13 -22.57
N ASP A 196 -4.68 10.23 -23.55
CA ASP A 196 -5.77 9.26 -23.69
C ASP A 196 -5.79 8.18 -22.57
N ASP A 197 -4.67 7.98 -21.89
CA ASP A 197 -4.52 6.98 -20.84
C ASP A 197 -4.89 7.50 -19.44
N ILE A 198 -4.87 8.83 -19.21
CA ILE A 198 -5.14 9.44 -17.89
C ILE A 198 -6.41 8.89 -17.24
N PRO A 199 -7.57 8.80 -17.93
CA PRO A 199 -8.79 8.31 -17.31
C PRO A 199 -8.68 6.87 -16.83
N ASN A 200 -8.08 5.99 -17.62
CA ASN A 200 -7.92 4.57 -17.24
C ASN A 200 -6.81 4.35 -16.22
N MET A 201 -5.78 5.21 -16.21
CA MET A 201 -4.69 5.16 -15.24
C MET A 201 -5.15 5.51 -13.82
N LEU A 202 -6.15 6.38 -13.66
CA LEU A 202 -6.61 6.86 -12.35
C LEU A 202 -8.04 6.43 -11.97
N GLY A 203 -8.97 6.32 -12.93
CA GLY A 203 -10.36 5.97 -12.67
C GLY A 203 -10.72 4.50 -12.84
N ARG A 204 -9.75 3.60 -13.05
CA ARG A 204 -9.96 2.14 -13.09
C ARG A 204 -9.08 1.42 -12.06
N VAL A 205 -9.70 0.76 -11.10
CA VAL A 205 -9.03 0.02 -10.04
C VAL A 205 -8.36 -1.24 -10.60
N LEU A 206 -7.17 -1.58 -10.07
CA LEU A 206 -6.29 -2.66 -10.54
C LEU A 206 -5.78 -2.54 -11.99
N SER A 207 -5.92 -1.37 -12.63
CA SER A 207 -5.10 -1.02 -13.80
C SER A 207 -3.73 -0.50 -13.35
N GLY A 208 -2.71 -0.54 -14.20
CA GLY A 208 -1.45 0.11 -13.88
C GLY A 208 -0.39 -0.13 -14.92
N THR A 209 0.70 0.63 -14.86
CA THR A 209 1.84 0.46 -15.77
C THR A 209 3.00 -0.30 -15.10
N LYS A 210 2.78 -0.81 -13.88
CA LYS A 210 3.80 -1.47 -13.04
C LYS A 210 3.67 -3.00 -13.07
N TYR A 211 3.27 -3.58 -14.19
CA TYR A 211 3.27 -5.04 -14.38
C TYR A 211 4.69 -5.57 -14.62
N GLY A 212 4.95 -6.81 -14.22
CA GLY A 212 6.26 -7.45 -14.26
C GLY A 212 6.99 -7.48 -12.92
N LEU A 213 8.06 -8.27 -12.85
CA LEU A 213 8.88 -8.40 -11.64
C LEU A 213 10.01 -7.35 -11.67
N ARG A 214 9.88 -6.32 -10.85
CA ARG A 214 10.91 -5.29 -10.63
C ARG A 214 10.73 -4.68 -9.24
N GLN A 215 11.77 -4.05 -8.73
CA GLN A 215 11.62 -3.22 -7.53
C GLN A 215 10.72 -2.01 -7.81
N THR A 216 9.74 -1.80 -6.94
CA THR A 216 8.85 -0.62 -6.97
C THR A 216 8.51 -0.19 -5.56
N ARG A 217 8.24 1.10 -5.35
CA ARG A 217 7.64 1.63 -4.12
C ARG A 217 6.21 1.08 -3.93
N GLY A 218 5.36 1.31 -4.93
CA GLY A 218 3.98 0.80 -4.97
C GLY A 218 3.77 -0.33 -5.99
N LYS A 219 3.27 -1.50 -5.55
CA LYS A 219 3.08 -2.71 -6.39
C LYS A 219 1.72 -2.80 -7.12
N PHE A 220 0.63 -2.31 -6.53
CA PHE A 220 -0.73 -2.63 -7.01
C PHE A 220 -1.36 -1.56 -7.91
N GLY A 221 -0.70 -0.41 -8.09
CA GLY A 221 -1.31 0.72 -8.82
C GLY A 221 -2.63 1.20 -8.21
N LEU A 222 -2.81 0.97 -6.90
CA LEU A 222 -4.04 1.25 -6.16
C LEU A 222 -4.05 2.63 -5.49
N GLY A 223 -2.90 3.14 -5.03
CA GLY A 223 -2.80 4.31 -4.15
C GLY A 223 -3.64 5.52 -4.54
N ALA A 224 -3.30 6.14 -5.68
CA ALA A 224 -4.03 7.32 -6.17
C ALA A 224 -5.53 7.05 -6.43
N LYS A 225 -5.88 5.81 -6.75
CA LYS A 225 -7.27 5.38 -7.00
C LYS A 225 -8.04 5.20 -5.70
N MET A 226 -7.37 4.77 -4.65
CA MET A 226 -7.95 4.72 -3.31
C MET A 226 -8.22 6.13 -2.80
N ALA A 227 -7.32 7.09 -3.06
CA ALA A 227 -7.59 8.50 -2.79
C ALA A 227 -8.80 9.02 -3.60
N LEU A 228 -8.94 8.62 -4.86
CA LEU A 228 -10.11 8.93 -5.70
C LEU A 228 -11.42 8.34 -5.13
N ILE A 229 -11.44 7.06 -4.80
CA ILE A 229 -12.61 6.40 -4.19
C ILE A 229 -12.97 7.09 -2.88
N TRP A 230 -11.97 7.39 -2.05
CA TRP A 230 -12.19 8.05 -0.77
C TRP A 230 -12.73 9.47 -0.93
N SER A 231 -12.18 10.25 -1.85
CA SER A 231 -12.72 11.55 -2.25
C SER A 231 -14.19 11.39 -2.66
N LYS A 232 -14.49 10.48 -3.57
CA LYS A 232 -15.88 10.28 -4.04
C LYS A 232 -16.83 9.87 -2.91
N MET A 233 -16.39 9.02 -1.98
CA MET A 233 -17.21 8.56 -0.86
C MET A 233 -17.39 9.59 0.25
N SER A 234 -16.37 10.39 0.54
CA SER A 234 -16.39 11.35 1.66
C SER A 234 -16.88 12.73 1.24
N THR A 235 -16.51 13.18 0.04
CA THR A 235 -16.79 14.54 -0.45
C THR A 235 -17.72 14.58 -1.66
N GLY A 236 -17.82 13.49 -2.42
CA GLY A 236 -18.58 13.46 -3.67
C GLY A 236 -17.90 14.16 -4.85
N LEU A 237 -16.80 14.88 -4.60
CA LEU A 237 -16.09 15.72 -5.56
C LEU A 237 -15.14 14.90 -6.44
N PRO A 238 -14.98 15.28 -7.73
CA PRO A 238 -14.01 14.68 -8.62
C PRO A 238 -12.57 15.08 -8.28
N ILE A 239 -11.60 14.33 -8.79
CA ILE A 239 -10.19 14.73 -8.76
C ILE A 239 -9.84 15.57 -10.00
N GLU A 240 -8.86 16.44 -9.84
CA GLU A 240 -8.29 17.21 -10.94
C GLU A 240 -6.86 16.77 -11.20
N ILE A 241 -6.55 16.58 -12.48
CA ILE A 241 -5.26 16.11 -12.95
C ILE A 241 -4.78 17.04 -14.05
N LYS A 242 -3.55 17.51 -13.94
CA LYS A 242 -2.79 18.08 -15.05
C LYS A 242 -1.60 17.19 -15.32
N SER A 243 -1.32 16.93 -16.59
CA SER A 243 -0.10 16.21 -16.94
C SER A 243 0.44 16.61 -18.31
N SER A 244 1.76 16.64 -18.43
CA SER A 244 2.47 16.95 -19.65
C SER A 244 3.71 16.07 -19.74
N MET A 245 3.97 15.51 -20.92
CA MET A 245 5.20 14.76 -21.20
C MET A 245 6.24 15.67 -21.86
N LYS A 246 7.54 15.36 -21.74
CA LYS A 246 8.64 16.23 -22.23
C LYS A 246 8.51 16.70 -23.68
N GLU A 247 7.95 15.85 -24.55
CA GLU A 247 7.80 16.14 -25.99
C GLU A 247 6.44 16.79 -26.34
N GLN A 248 5.60 17.08 -25.35
CA GLN A 248 4.27 17.66 -25.55
C GLN A 248 4.28 19.17 -25.35
N ASN A 249 3.70 19.89 -26.32
CA ASN A 249 3.45 21.32 -26.24
C ASN A 249 2.09 21.67 -25.60
N PHE A 250 1.44 20.68 -24.97
CA PHE A 250 0.15 20.85 -24.31
C PHE A 250 0.15 20.20 -22.93
N ILE A 251 -0.68 20.74 -22.04
CA ILE A 251 -1.01 20.15 -20.75
C ILE A 251 -2.35 19.43 -20.92
N SER A 252 -2.37 18.13 -20.67
CA SER A 252 -3.63 17.38 -20.52
C SER A 252 -4.29 17.77 -19.21
N PHE A 253 -5.47 18.36 -19.26
CA PHE A 253 -6.31 18.59 -18.09
C PHE A 253 -7.42 17.54 -18.06
N CYS A 254 -7.56 16.84 -16.95
CA CYS A 254 -8.63 15.87 -16.73
C CYS A 254 -9.28 16.09 -15.37
N ARG A 255 -10.61 16.22 -15.35
CA ARG A 255 -11.43 16.16 -14.14
C ARG A 255 -12.28 14.90 -14.23
N LEU A 256 -12.10 13.99 -13.28
CA LEU A 256 -12.79 12.69 -13.30
C LEU A 256 -13.17 12.23 -11.90
N ASP A 257 -14.20 11.40 -11.82
CA ASP A 257 -14.46 10.50 -10.71
C ASP A 257 -14.56 9.04 -11.20
N ILE A 258 -15.10 8.15 -10.37
CA ILE A 258 -15.20 6.72 -10.67
C ILE A 258 -16.62 6.21 -10.47
N ASP A 259 -17.11 5.44 -11.43
CA ASP A 259 -18.28 4.58 -11.21
C ASP A 259 -17.80 3.34 -10.43
N ILE A 260 -18.05 3.36 -9.11
CA ILE A 260 -17.61 2.33 -8.17
C ILE A 260 -18.22 0.96 -8.52
N HIS A 261 -19.46 0.91 -9.02
CA HIS A 261 -20.11 -0.37 -9.33
C HIS A 261 -19.59 -0.98 -10.63
N LYS A 262 -19.28 -0.14 -11.63
CA LYS A 262 -18.77 -0.63 -12.92
C LYS A 262 -17.25 -0.70 -13.00
N ASN A 263 -16.53 -0.11 -12.05
CA ASN A 263 -15.07 0.04 -12.07
C ASN A 263 -14.57 0.71 -13.37
N VAL A 264 -15.21 1.80 -13.76
CA VAL A 264 -14.85 2.59 -14.95
C VAL A 264 -14.70 4.07 -14.58
N PRO A 265 -13.79 4.80 -15.25
CA PRO A 265 -13.68 6.24 -15.06
C PRO A 265 -14.97 6.93 -15.51
N HIS A 266 -15.41 7.92 -14.75
CA HIS A 266 -16.47 8.83 -15.15
C HIS A 266 -15.87 10.22 -15.32
N ILE A 267 -15.74 10.62 -16.58
CA ILE A 267 -14.98 11.80 -17.01
C ILE A 267 -15.93 12.99 -17.05
N HIS A 268 -15.60 14.04 -16.30
CA HIS A 268 -16.35 15.31 -16.29
C HIS A 268 -15.79 16.30 -17.32
N LEU A 269 -14.46 16.39 -17.41
CA LEU A 269 -13.77 17.22 -18.39
C LEU A 269 -12.46 16.55 -18.77
N HIS A 270 -12.13 16.52 -20.06
CA HIS A 270 -10.84 16.02 -20.54
C HIS A 270 -10.45 16.78 -21.80
N GLU A 271 -9.42 17.61 -21.69
CA GLU A 271 -9.02 18.54 -22.74
C GLU A 271 -7.51 18.78 -22.76
N LYS A 272 -7.03 19.33 -23.87
CA LYS A 272 -5.64 19.76 -24.03
C LYS A 272 -5.59 21.28 -23.88
N ARG A 273 -4.73 21.77 -22.99
CA ARG A 273 -4.47 23.20 -22.78
C ARG A 273 -3.07 23.55 -23.27
N GLU A 274 -2.83 24.79 -23.64
CA GLU A 274 -1.53 25.25 -24.11
C GLU A 274 -0.46 25.17 -22.99
N ASN A 275 0.75 24.69 -23.31
CA ASN A 275 1.87 24.57 -22.37
C ASN A 275 2.92 25.66 -22.61
N LYS A 276 2.65 26.89 -22.18
CA LYS A 276 3.54 28.05 -22.42
C LYS A 276 4.88 27.94 -21.68
N ASP A 277 4.87 27.32 -20.50
CA ASP A 277 6.04 27.23 -19.62
C ASP A 277 6.91 26.00 -19.92
N HIS A 278 6.57 25.22 -20.95
CA HIS A 278 7.24 23.95 -21.29
C HIS A 278 7.36 22.99 -20.09
N TRP A 279 6.38 23.04 -19.17
CA TRP A 279 6.38 22.18 -17.99
C TRP A 279 6.12 20.72 -18.39
N HIS A 280 6.79 19.79 -17.71
CA HIS A 280 6.52 18.36 -17.80
C HIS A 280 6.38 17.77 -16.40
N GLY A 281 5.52 16.76 -16.27
CA GLY A 281 5.22 16.11 -14.99
C GLY A 281 3.74 15.82 -14.81
N ALA A 282 3.35 15.59 -13.56
CA ALA A 282 1.96 15.47 -13.16
C ALA A 282 1.65 16.39 -11.96
N GLU A 283 0.44 16.93 -11.95
CA GLU A 283 -0.17 17.61 -10.82
C GLU A 283 -1.50 16.91 -10.54
N ILE A 284 -1.64 16.31 -9.36
CA ILE A 284 -2.87 15.63 -8.93
C ILE A 284 -3.41 16.37 -7.72
N GLN A 285 -4.69 16.72 -7.81
CA GLN A 285 -5.43 17.39 -6.76
C GLN A 285 -6.65 16.56 -6.34
N VAL A 286 -6.79 16.35 -5.04
CA VAL A 286 -7.88 15.56 -4.44
C VAL A 286 -8.38 16.24 -3.18
N ILE A 287 -9.70 16.23 -2.96
CA ILE A 287 -10.32 16.79 -1.75
C ILE A 287 -10.86 15.63 -0.91
N ILE A 288 -10.33 15.48 0.30
CA ILE A 288 -10.69 14.39 1.20
C ILE A 288 -11.07 14.92 2.58
N GLU A 289 -11.93 14.17 3.26
CA GLU A 289 -12.09 14.31 4.70
C GLU A 289 -10.81 13.86 5.42
N GLY A 290 -10.32 14.66 6.36
CA GLY A 290 -9.05 14.44 7.04
C GLY A 290 -8.98 15.00 8.45
N ASN A 291 -7.86 14.77 9.14
CA ASN A 291 -7.58 15.37 10.44
C ASN A 291 -6.09 15.75 10.54
N TRP A 292 -5.79 17.03 10.30
CA TRP A 292 -4.43 17.56 10.36
C TRP A 292 -3.85 17.52 11.77
N THR A 293 -4.59 17.96 12.79
CA THR A 293 -4.10 18.09 14.18
C THR A 293 -3.51 16.79 14.72
N THR A 294 -4.14 15.65 14.44
CA THR A 294 -3.72 14.34 14.96
C THR A 294 -2.60 13.69 14.15
N HIS A 295 -2.47 14.02 12.85
CA HIS A 295 -1.54 13.33 11.93
C HIS A 295 -0.42 14.24 11.38
N ARG A 296 -0.42 15.54 11.73
CA ARG A 296 0.65 16.50 11.38
C ARG A 296 2.04 15.95 11.68
N SER A 297 2.27 15.47 12.91
CA SER A 297 3.58 14.95 13.31
C SER A 297 4.02 13.76 12.45
N LYS A 298 3.10 12.85 12.11
CA LYS A 298 3.37 11.67 11.29
C LYS A 298 3.65 12.04 9.82
N ILE A 299 2.89 12.99 9.27
CA ILE A 299 3.10 13.52 7.93
C ILE A 299 4.49 14.16 7.82
N LEU A 300 4.82 15.06 8.75
CA LEU A 300 6.12 15.72 8.76
C LEU A 300 7.28 14.73 8.99
N HIS A 301 7.07 13.73 9.85
CA HIS A 301 8.04 12.67 10.08
C HIS A 301 8.26 11.81 8.84
N TYR A 302 7.21 11.48 8.09
CA TYR A 302 7.32 10.76 6.82
C TYR A 302 8.09 11.56 5.78
N MET A 303 7.75 12.84 5.60
CA MET A 303 8.46 13.71 4.64
C MET A 303 9.94 13.83 4.98
N ARG A 304 10.27 13.98 6.27
CA ARG A 304 11.66 14.01 6.73
C ARG A 304 12.38 12.68 6.49
N GLN A 305 11.76 11.55 6.81
CA GLN A 305 12.35 10.24 6.53
C GLN A 305 12.51 9.98 5.02
N MET A 306 11.58 10.48 4.21
CA MET A 306 11.70 10.43 2.75
C MET A 306 12.90 11.25 2.28
N ALA A 307 13.11 12.44 2.82
CA ALA A 307 14.27 13.28 2.53
C ALA A 307 15.61 12.66 2.96
N VAL A 308 15.62 11.78 3.98
CA VAL A 308 16.78 10.96 4.36
C VAL A 308 17.09 9.93 3.28
N ILE A 309 16.12 9.11 2.86
CA ILE A 309 16.39 8.00 1.92
C ILE A 309 16.51 8.46 0.46
N THR A 310 16.10 9.71 0.17
CA THR A 310 16.19 10.34 -1.15
C THR A 310 16.89 11.71 -1.06
N PRO A 311 18.19 11.78 -0.73
CA PRO A 311 18.90 13.05 -0.54
C PRO A 311 19.02 13.86 -1.85
N TYR A 312 18.82 13.22 -3.00
CA TYR A 312 18.79 13.84 -4.32
C TYR A 312 17.45 14.51 -4.64
N ALA A 313 16.36 14.13 -3.97
CA ALA A 313 15.07 14.75 -4.20
C ALA A 313 14.96 16.09 -3.47
N GLN A 314 14.24 17.03 -4.08
CA GLN A 314 13.78 18.24 -3.44
C GLN A 314 12.29 18.10 -3.11
N PHE A 315 11.91 18.41 -1.87
CA PHE A 315 10.51 18.48 -1.46
C PHE A 315 10.17 19.87 -0.95
N LEU A 316 9.06 20.43 -1.44
CA LEU A 316 8.44 21.63 -0.91
C LEU A 316 7.09 21.26 -0.30
N PHE A 317 6.99 21.27 1.03
CA PHE A 317 5.75 20.97 1.75
C PHE A 317 5.10 22.27 2.24
N LYS A 318 3.85 22.50 1.87
CA LYS A 318 3.04 23.64 2.29
C LYS A 318 1.77 23.16 2.98
N PHE A 319 1.49 23.70 4.15
CA PHE A 319 0.17 23.63 4.79
C PHE A 319 -0.44 25.04 4.79
N LEU A 320 -1.63 25.16 4.23
CA LEU A 320 -2.38 26.40 4.08
C LEU A 320 -3.69 26.29 4.85
N SER A 321 -3.96 27.29 5.67
CA SER A 321 -5.20 27.46 6.43
C SER A 321 -5.72 28.88 6.21
N ASP A 322 -7.01 29.10 6.47
CA ASP A 322 -7.59 30.46 6.44
C ASP A 322 -6.93 31.37 7.49
N SER A 323 -6.38 30.79 8.57
CA SER A 323 -5.54 31.52 9.53
C SER A 323 -4.08 31.51 9.08
N VAL A 324 -3.58 32.66 8.61
CA VAL A 324 -2.20 32.82 8.10
C VAL A 324 -1.15 32.36 9.12
N ASP A 325 -1.38 32.57 10.42
CA ASP A 325 -0.47 32.15 11.50
C ASP A 325 -0.30 30.62 11.61
N LYS A 326 -1.24 29.84 11.05
CA LYS A 326 -1.16 28.37 11.01
C LYS A 326 -0.43 27.86 9.78
N ASN A 327 -0.16 28.71 8.79
CA ASN A 327 0.50 28.32 7.57
C ASN A 327 1.92 27.84 7.87
N LEU A 328 2.33 26.76 7.19
CA LEU A 328 3.63 26.16 7.38
C LEU A 328 4.22 25.86 6.01
N THR A 329 5.44 26.32 5.77
CA THR A 329 6.22 25.92 4.60
C THR A 329 7.51 25.29 5.07
N ILE A 330 7.80 24.09 4.60
CA ILE A 330 9.03 23.36 4.89
C ILE A 330 9.65 22.94 3.56
N GLN A 331 10.91 23.30 3.37
CA GLN A 331 11.70 22.88 2.22
C GLN A 331 12.73 21.84 2.67
N PHE A 332 12.70 20.68 2.03
CA PHE A 332 13.74 19.65 2.14
C PHE A 332 14.61 19.74 0.88
N ALA A 333 15.56 20.68 0.88
CA ALA A 333 16.43 20.95 -0.27
C ALA A 333 17.33 19.74 -0.58
N ARG A 334 17.61 19.43 -1.85
CA ARG A 334 18.52 18.31 -2.19
C ARG A 334 19.96 18.57 -1.74
N ARG A 335 20.75 17.50 -1.63
CA ARG A 335 22.18 17.55 -1.24
C ARG A 335 23.14 16.90 -2.21
N THR A 336 22.62 16.20 -3.21
CA THR A 336 23.39 15.50 -4.22
C THR A 336 22.58 15.43 -5.50
N ASP A 337 23.26 15.42 -6.65
CA ASP A 337 22.64 15.16 -7.94
C ASP A 337 22.86 13.70 -8.40
N VAL A 338 23.55 12.89 -7.58
CA VAL A 338 23.82 11.48 -7.84
C VAL A 338 22.61 10.65 -7.45
N MET A 339 21.85 10.19 -8.44
CA MET A 339 20.73 9.28 -8.23
C MET A 339 21.17 7.80 -8.23
N PRO A 340 20.43 6.93 -7.51
CA PRO A 340 20.54 5.49 -7.65
C PRO A 340 20.30 5.00 -9.08
N PRO A 341 20.85 3.84 -9.47
CA PRO A 341 20.55 3.23 -10.76
C PRO A 341 19.05 2.91 -10.89
N ILE A 342 18.50 2.93 -12.10
CA ILE A 342 17.09 2.62 -12.32
C ILE A 342 16.85 1.12 -12.08
N PRO A 343 15.81 0.73 -11.33
CA PRO A 343 15.49 -0.68 -11.15
C PRO A 343 15.11 -1.33 -12.49
N LEU A 344 15.75 -2.46 -12.80
CA LEU A 344 15.52 -3.19 -14.05
C LEU A 344 14.41 -4.23 -13.88
N GLN A 345 13.67 -4.46 -14.96
CA GLN A 345 12.74 -5.58 -15.01
C GLN A 345 13.51 -6.90 -15.14
N THR A 346 13.18 -7.87 -14.30
CA THR A 346 13.77 -9.21 -14.32
C THR A 346 12.69 -10.26 -14.51
N LYS A 347 13.12 -11.47 -14.86
CA LYS A 347 12.24 -12.66 -14.96
C LYS A 347 12.13 -13.35 -13.61
N HIS A 348 11.19 -14.28 -13.52
CA HIS A 348 10.95 -14.98 -12.27
C HIS A 348 12.03 -16.04 -12.00
N HIS A 349 12.44 -16.16 -10.75
CA HIS A 349 13.22 -17.30 -10.31
C HIS A 349 12.32 -18.54 -10.16
N PRO A 350 12.76 -19.74 -10.54
CA PRO A 350 11.94 -20.95 -10.47
C PRO A 350 11.38 -21.25 -9.07
N SER A 351 12.15 -20.98 -8.02
CA SER A 351 11.68 -21.18 -6.63
C SER A 351 10.63 -20.16 -6.18
N ALA A 352 10.45 -19.06 -6.91
CA ALA A 352 9.52 -17.98 -6.57
C ALA A 352 8.15 -18.10 -7.25
N VAL A 353 7.96 -19.08 -8.14
CA VAL A 353 6.76 -19.17 -8.95
C VAL A 353 5.71 -20.12 -8.38
N ASP A 354 4.46 -19.73 -8.52
CA ASP A 354 3.30 -20.56 -8.22
C ASP A 354 2.64 -21.09 -9.51
N LEU A 355 1.67 -21.99 -9.36
CA LEU A 355 0.94 -22.59 -10.48
C LEU A 355 0.21 -21.57 -11.36
N LEU A 356 -0.35 -20.51 -10.76
CA LEU A 356 -1.10 -19.48 -11.49
C LEU A 356 -0.17 -18.63 -12.33
N LEU A 357 1.01 -18.31 -11.80
CA LEU A 357 2.04 -17.58 -12.49
C LEU A 357 2.61 -18.40 -13.65
N ILE A 358 2.92 -19.68 -13.44
CA ILE A 358 3.35 -20.57 -14.54
C ILE A 358 2.28 -20.58 -15.66
N LYS A 359 1.00 -20.76 -15.30
CA LYS A 359 -0.10 -20.75 -16.28
C LYS A 359 -0.22 -19.42 -17.04
N ARG A 360 -0.02 -18.30 -16.34
CA ARG A 360 0.01 -16.97 -16.95
C ARG A 360 1.18 -16.85 -17.95
N LEU A 361 2.38 -17.23 -17.53
CA LEU A 361 3.57 -17.21 -18.38
C LEU A 361 3.40 -18.09 -19.62
N ILE A 362 2.74 -19.25 -19.51
CA ILE A 362 2.42 -20.13 -20.65
C ILE A 362 1.45 -19.45 -21.63
N THR A 363 0.53 -18.64 -21.14
CA THR A 363 -0.44 -17.93 -21.98
C THR A 363 0.23 -16.77 -22.72
N GLU A 364 1.13 -16.06 -22.04
CA GLU A 364 1.80 -14.85 -22.53
C GLU A 364 3.07 -15.14 -23.35
N THR A 365 3.72 -16.30 -23.15
CA THR A 365 5.00 -16.61 -23.79
C THR A 365 4.88 -16.71 -25.31
N THR A 366 5.95 -16.25 -25.97
CA THR A 366 6.17 -16.42 -27.40
C THR A 366 6.88 -17.73 -27.73
N LYS A 367 7.39 -18.45 -26.72
CA LYS A 367 8.15 -19.70 -26.90
C LYS A 367 7.21 -20.86 -27.18
N GLN A 368 7.54 -21.63 -28.21
CA GLN A 368 6.68 -22.71 -28.70
C GLN A 368 6.87 -24.00 -27.90
N ASN A 369 8.10 -24.31 -27.52
CA ASN A 369 8.44 -25.59 -26.88
C ASN A 369 8.89 -25.44 -25.42
N LEU A 370 8.71 -26.52 -24.65
CA LEU A 370 8.97 -26.57 -23.21
C LEU A 370 10.42 -26.22 -22.85
N LEU A 371 11.39 -26.68 -23.65
CA LEU A 371 12.80 -26.38 -23.42
C LEU A 371 13.07 -24.87 -23.47
N GLN A 372 12.60 -24.20 -24.53
CA GLN A 372 12.74 -22.77 -24.70
C GLN A 372 11.97 -21.99 -23.63
N PHE A 373 10.80 -22.47 -23.21
CA PHE A 373 10.04 -21.87 -22.13
C PHE A 373 10.83 -21.87 -20.82
N LEU A 374 11.35 -23.03 -20.40
CA LEU A 374 12.15 -23.13 -19.18
C LEU A 374 13.42 -22.27 -19.25
N GLN A 375 14.10 -22.26 -20.39
CA GLN A 375 15.32 -21.50 -20.58
C GLN A 375 15.09 -19.97 -20.60
N HIS A 376 13.98 -19.51 -21.17
CA HIS A 376 13.80 -18.10 -21.47
C HIS A 376 12.74 -17.40 -20.62
N GLU A 377 11.82 -18.07 -19.94
CA GLU A 377 10.84 -17.40 -19.07
C GLU A 377 11.31 -17.28 -17.62
N PHE A 378 12.35 -18.01 -17.24
CA PHE A 378 12.92 -18.00 -15.89
C PHE A 378 14.38 -17.53 -15.90
N VAL A 379 14.83 -16.98 -14.77
CA VAL A 379 16.25 -16.72 -14.55
C VAL A 379 16.98 -17.99 -14.11
N ASN A 380 18.28 -18.06 -14.37
CA ASN A 380 19.18 -19.12 -13.89
C ASN A 380 18.82 -20.56 -14.32
N ILE A 381 18.15 -20.70 -15.47
CA ILE A 381 17.97 -21.99 -16.14
C ILE A 381 18.77 -21.99 -17.46
N SER A 382 19.90 -22.68 -17.47
CA SER A 382 20.65 -22.94 -18.70
C SER A 382 19.97 -24.03 -19.54
N LYS A 383 20.35 -24.14 -20.82
CA LYS A 383 19.83 -25.19 -21.70
C LYS A 383 20.04 -26.60 -21.13
N SER A 384 21.25 -26.89 -20.63
CA SER A 384 21.57 -28.19 -20.03
C SER A 384 20.80 -28.45 -18.73
N HIS A 385 20.52 -27.39 -17.93
CA HIS A 385 19.69 -27.54 -16.75
C HIS A 385 18.23 -27.80 -17.13
N ALA A 386 17.69 -27.09 -18.13
CA ALA A 386 16.34 -27.31 -18.62
C ALA A 386 16.14 -28.74 -19.16
N GLU A 387 17.09 -29.28 -19.92
CA GLU A 387 17.04 -30.67 -20.41
C GLU A 387 17.00 -31.68 -19.27
N ARG A 388 17.83 -31.49 -18.23
CA ARG A 388 17.81 -32.32 -17.02
C ARG A 388 16.47 -32.24 -16.28
N LEU A 389 15.94 -31.01 -16.10
CA LEU A 389 14.65 -30.81 -15.45
C LEU A 389 13.53 -31.54 -16.20
N ILE A 390 13.50 -31.45 -17.54
CA ILE A 390 12.51 -32.15 -18.36
C ILE A 390 12.63 -33.67 -18.19
N GLY A 391 13.85 -34.21 -18.12
CA GLY A 391 14.07 -35.63 -17.82
C GLY A 391 13.49 -36.06 -16.46
N GLU A 392 13.72 -35.28 -15.41
CA GLU A 392 13.19 -35.55 -14.06
C GLU A 392 11.67 -35.40 -13.94
N MET A 393 11.03 -34.65 -14.86
CA MET A 393 9.58 -34.51 -14.87
C MET A 393 8.87 -35.83 -15.25
N GLY A 394 9.53 -36.69 -16.02
CA GLY A 394 9.05 -38.03 -16.40
C GLY A 394 8.79 -38.20 -17.90
N PRO A 395 8.37 -39.41 -18.33
CA PRO A 395 8.21 -39.75 -19.75
C PRO A 395 7.10 -38.95 -20.46
N ASP A 396 6.17 -38.38 -19.70
CA ASP A 396 5.09 -37.53 -20.21
C ASP A 396 5.58 -36.13 -20.64
N PHE A 397 6.88 -35.84 -20.52
CA PHE A 397 7.48 -34.56 -20.89
C PHE A 397 8.51 -34.75 -22.00
N SER A 398 8.50 -33.83 -22.96
CA SER A 398 9.47 -33.78 -24.05
C SER A 398 9.96 -32.36 -24.25
N ALA A 399 11.25 -32.20 -24.57
CA ALA A 399 11.85 -30.90 -24.87
C ALA A 399 11.12 -30.14 -26.00
N LYS A 400 10.56 -30.88 -26.97
CA LYS A 400 9.84 -30.34 -28.13
C LYS A 400 8.34 -30.19 -27.89
N MET A 401 7.84 -30.58 -26.71
CA MET A 401 6.41 -30.47 -26.38
C MET A 401 5.95 -29.02 -26.45
N THR A 402 4.77 -28.80 -27.05
CA THR A 402 4.15 -27.48 -27.14
C THR A 402 3.76 -26.98 -25.76
N VAL A 403 4.23 -25.79 -25.38
CA VAL A 403 4.01 -25.22 -24.03
C VAL A 403 2.53 -24.98 -23.76
N LYS A 404 1.81 -24.51 -24.78
CA LYS A 404 0.38 -24.18 -24.67
C LYS A 404 -0.54 -25.40 -24.58
N SER A 405 -0.03 -26.61 -24.82
CA SER A 405 -0.80 -27.86 -24.67
C SER A 405 -0.58 -28.56 -23.32
N LEU A 406 0.19 -27.96 -22.40
CA LEU A 406 0.45 -28.54 -21.08
C LEU A 406 -0.84 -28.68 -20.26
N THR A 407 -1.03 -29.87 -19.69
CA THR A 407 -2.19 -30.18 -18.84
C THR A 407 -1.99 -29.65 -17.42
N SER A 408 -3.08 -29.46 -16.67
CA SER A 408 -3.01 -29.04 -15.26
C SER A 408 -2.16 -29.96 -14.39
N GLN A 409 -2.17 -31.28 -14.65
CA GLN A 409 -1.34 -32.26 -13.93
C GLN A 409 0.15 -32.05 -14.24
N GLN A 410 0.49 -31.79 -15.51
CA GLN A 410 1.85 -31.48 -15.91
C GLN A 410 2.36 -30.17 -15.28
N LEU A 411 1.50 -29.15 -15.17
CA LEU A 411 1.86 -27.91 -14.46
C LEU A 411 2.15 -28.14 -12.98
N VAL A 412 1.34 -28.98 -12.32
CA VAL A 412 1.59 -29.40 -10.93
C VAL A 412 2.93 -30.11 -10.80
N ARG A 413 3.26 -30.99 -11.74
CA ARG A 413 4.56 -31.69 -11.76
C ARG A 413 5.73 -30.73 -11.94
N ILE A 414 5.64 -29.77 -12.86
CA ILE A 414 6.67 -28.73 -13.05
C ILE A 414 6.89 -27.96 -11.74
N HIS A 415 5.81 -27.48 -11.12
CA HIS A 415 5.89 -26.73 -9.87
C HIS A 415 6.45 -27.55 -8.70
N GLN A 416 6.07 -28.82 -8.57
CA GLN A 416 6.64 -29.72 -7.56
C GLN A 416 8.16 -29.85 -7.75
N LEU A 417 8.62 -30.04 -8.98
CA LEU A 417 10.03 -30.14 -9.28
C LEU A 417 10.78 -28.83 -8.98
N PHE A 418 10.20 -27.67 -9.30
CA PHE A 418 10.80 -26.37 -8.97
C PHE A 418 11.00 -26.13 -7.46
N ARG A 419 10.18 -26.75 -6.61
CA ARG A 419 10.35 -26.66 -5.14
C ARG A 419 11.42 -27.62 -4.61
N GLN A 420 11.74 -28.67 -5.35
CA GLN A 420 12.69 -29.71 -4.94
C GLN A 420 14.08 -29.51 -5.56
N ALA A 421 14.12 -28.98 -6.78
CA ALA A 421 15.36 -28.73 -7.51
C ALA A 421 16.13 -27.54 -6.91
N LYS A 422 17.46 -27.63 -6.98
CA LYS A 422 18.37 -26.54 -6.61
C LYS A 422 18.59 -25.64 -7.82
N PHE A 423 18.47 -24.33 -7.62
CA PHE A 423 18.77 -23.30 -8.61
C PHE A 423 19.84 -22.36 -8.05
N ASP A 424 20.61 -21.74 -8.95
CA ASP A 424 21.55 -20.71 -8.56
C ASP A 424 20.80 -19.43 -8.13
N ASP A 425 21.40 -18.67 -7.23
CA ASP A 425 20.78 -17.46 -6.68
C ASP A 425 20.59 -16.37 -7.77
N PRO A 426 19.42 -15.71 -7.82
CA PRO A 426 19.19 -14.60 -8.75
C PRO A 426 20.12 -13.42 -8.45
N SER A 427 20.55 -12.74 -9.51
CA SER A 427 21.38 -11.53 -9.38
C SER A 427 20.62 -10.36 -8.72
N GLY A 428 21.33 -9.60 -7.89
CA GLY A 428 20.85 -8.33 -7.32
C GLY A 428 20.85 -7.14 -8.28
N ASN A 429 21.37 -7.28 -9.51
CA ASN A 429 21.53 -6.16 -10.46
C ASN A 429 20.20 -5.53 -10.92
N CYS A 430 19.07 -6.20 -10.70
CA CYS A 430 17.76 -5.63 -10.97
C CYS A 430 17.27 -4.65 -9.89
N LEU A 431 17.97 -4.56 -8.77
CA LEU A 431 17.64 -3.70 -7.63
C LEU A 431 18.30 -2.33 -7.76
N SER A 432 17.70 -1.37 -7.07
CA SER A 432 18.05 0.04 -6.96
C SER A 432 18.07 0.43 -5.48
N PRO A 433 19.13 0.02 -4.74
CA PRO A 433 19.35 0.47 -3.38
C PRO A 433 19.64 1.97 -3.34
N ALA A 434 19.48 2.64 -2.19
CA ALA A 434 19.87 4.05 -2.09
C ALA A 434 21.39 4.23 -2.32
N GLY A 435 22.17 3.26 -1.83
CA GLY A 435 23.62 3.26 -1.75
C GLY A 435 24.10 3.86 -0.42
N GLU A 436 25.26 3.40 0.05
CA GLU A 436 25.92 3.90 1.27
C GLU A 436 26.09 5.43 1.23
N TYR A 437 26.54 5.96 0.09
CA TYR A 437 26.75 7.38 -0.12
C TYR A 437 25.47 8.21 0.10
N ASN A 438 24.37 7.83 -0.55
CA ASN A 438 23.11 8.57 -0.44
C ASN A 438 22.50 8.42 0.95
N LEU A 439 22.52 7.21 1.53
CA LEU A 439 22.02 7.01 2.89
C LEU A 439 22.79 7.87 3.90
N ARG A 440 24.13 7.89 3.80
CA ARG A 440 24.99 8.70 4.66
C ARG A 440 24.69 10.19 4.52
N LEU A 441 24.63 10.68 3.28
CA LEU A 441 24.31 12.09 3.02
C LEU A 441 22.95 12.49 3.54
N GLY A 442 21.93 11.65 3.35
CA GLY A 442 20.58 11.92 3.84
C GLY A 442 20.48 11.99 5.37
N ILE A 443 21.19 11.10 6.07
CA ILE A 443 21.27 11.13 7.54
C ILE A 443 21.96 12.43 8.01
N ILE A 444 23.12 12.79 7.43
CA ILE A 444 23.85 14.02 7.77
C ILE A 444 22.99 15.26 7.53
N LYS A 445 22.34 15.28 6.36
CA LYS A 445 21.48 16.38 5.89
C LYS A 445 20.34 16.66 6.86
N GLU A 446 19.59 15.63 7.21
CA GLU A 446 18.31 15.83 7.90
C GLU A 446 18.46 15.81 9.42
N LEU A 447 19.43 15.08 9.99
CA LEU A 447 19.51 14.89 11.44
C LEU A 447 20.67 15.63 12.11
N HIS A 448 21.64 16.10 11.32
CA HIS A 448 22.87 16.76 11.80
C HIS A 448 23.55 16.02 12.97
N PRO A 449 23.80 14.71 12.84
CA PRO A 449 24.51 13.94 13.87
C PRO A 449 26.01 14.30 13.90
N ASP A 450 26.67 13.91 14.98
CA ASP A 450 28.10 14.11 15.18
C ASP A 450 28.92 13.07 14.38
N LEU A 451 28.41 11.84 14.31
CA LEU A 451 29.03 10.73 13.58
C LEU A 451 27.98 9.94 12.80
N VAL A 452 28.36 9.48 11.60
CA VAL A 452 27.54 8.60 10.74
C VAL A 452 28.40 7.55 10.07
N ALA A 453 28.00 6.30 10.23
CA ALA A 453 28.51 5.16 9.49
C ALA A 453 27.38 4.51 8.68
N THR A 454 27.71 3.99 7.50
CA THR A 454 26.75 3.31 6.61
C THR A 454 27.41 2.10 5.95
N HIS A 455 26.62 1.08 5.64
CA HIS A 455 27.04 -0.12 4.93
C HIS A 455 25.92 -0.65 4.03
N ALA A 456 26.26 -1.22 2.88
CA ALA A 456 25.33 -1.97 2.04
C ALA A 456 25.83 -3.41 1.85
N SER A 457 24.97 -4.37 2.17
CA SER A 457 25.29 -5.79 2.05
C SER A 457 25.44 -6.20 0.58
N SER A 458 26.12 -7.32 0.34
CA SER A 458 25.98 -8.04 -0.93
C SER A 458 24.52 -8.51 -1.15
N PRO A 459 24.09 -8.73 -2.40
CA PRO A 459 22.77 -9.28 -2.67
C PRO A 459 22.59 -10.67 -2.05
N GLN A 460 21.49 -10.84 -1.33
CA GLN A 460 21.04 -12.10 -0.76
C GLN A 460 19.70 -12.50 -1.37
N VAL A 461 19.19 -13.69 -1.05
CA VAL A 461 17.97 -14.23 -1.67
C VAL A 461 17.03 -14.76 -0.60
N PHE A 462 15.73 -14.46 -0.74
CA PHE A 462 14.67 -15.10 0.03
C PHE A 462 13.57 -15.54 -0.94
N GLU A 463 13.09 -16.78 -0.85
CA GLU A 463 12.03 -17.32 -1.74
C GLU A 463 12.28 -17.08 -3.25
N GLY A 464 13.54 -17.06 -3.72
CA GLY A 464 13.87 -16.74 -5.12
C GLY A 464 13.75 -15.26 -5.51
N HIS A 465 13.62 -14.36 -4.53
CA HIS A 465 13.68 -12.92 -4.73
C HIS A 465 15.01 -12.36 -4.23
N PRO A 466 15.80 -11.68 -5.07
CA PRO A 466 17.00 -11.01 -4.59
C PRO A 466 16.62 -9.84 -3.68
N PHE A 467 17.41 -9.62 -2.64
CA PHE A 467 17.28 -8.47 -1.75
C PHE A 467 18.65 -7.95 -1.29
N ILE A 468 18.71 -6.67 -0.94
CA ILE A 468 19.88 -5.99 -0.37
C ILE A 468 19.43 -5.31 0.92
N VAL A 469 20.30 -5.36 1.94
CA VAL A 469 20.11 -4.63 3.20
C VAL A 469 21.13 -3.51 3.27
N GLU A 470 20.66 -2.29 3.49
CA GLU A 470 21.49 -1.12 3.71
C GLU A 470 21.27 -0.65 5.15
N ALA A 471 22.35 -0.49 5.89
CA ALA A 471 22.32 -0.06 7.28
C ALA A 471 23.07 1.24 7.48
N GLY A 472 22.62 2.04 8.44
CA GLY A 472 23.30 3.24 8.90
C GLY A 472 23.16 3.42 10.40
N ILE A 473 24.21 3.92 11.05
CA ILE A 473 24.19 4.31 12.46
C ILE A 473 24.61 5.77 12.55
N SER A 474 23.85 6.54 13.33
CA SER A 474 24.22 7.91 13.68
C SER A 474 24.31 8.09 15.18
N ILE A 475 25.27 8.88 15.65
CA ILE A 475 25.42 9.29 17.05
C ILE A 475 25.21 10.79 17.15
N GLY A 476 24.43 11.22 18.13
CA GLY A 476 24.08 12.63 18.32
C GLY A 476 22.93 13.07 17.43
N GLY A 477 22.87 14.36 17.13
CA GLY A 477 21.84 14.95 16.29
C GLY A 477 20.83 15.80 17.06
N LYS A 478 20.35 16.84 16.37
CA LYS A 478 19.48 17.87 16.97
C LYS A 478 18.11 17.30 17.36
N ASP A 479 17.55 16.44 16.52
CA ASP A 479 16.19 15.92 16.65
C ASP A 479 16.12 14.41 16.95
N VAL A 480 17.25 13.84 17.37
CA VAL A 480 17.35 12.45 17.84
C VAL A 480 17.17 12.43 19.35
N LYS A 481 16.24 11.60 19.84
CA LYS A 481 15.98 11.47 21.29
C LYS A 481 17.05 10.61 21.94
N HIS A 482 17.20 10.71 23.26
CA HIS A 482 18.07 9.80 24.02
C HIS A 482 17.54 8.36 23.85
N GLY A 483 18.48 7.45 23.64
CA GLY A 483 18.27 6.05 23.33
C GLY A 483 18.19 5.73 21.83
N LEU A 484 17.69 4.53 21.53
CA LEU A 484 17.62 3.99 20.16
C LEU A 484 16.41 4.54 19.40
N ASN A 485 16.68 5.29 18.33
CA ASN A 485 15.69 5.79 17.38
C ASN A 485 15.83 4.98 16.09
N ILE A 486 14.84 4.15 15.77
CA ILE A 486 14.93 3.19 14.68
C ILE A 486 14.11 3.69 13.48
N PHE A 487 14.79 3.87 12.37
CA PHE A 487 14.28 4.32 11.08
C PHE A 487 14.28 3.14 10.12
N ARG A 488 13.11 2.78 9.62
CA ARG A 488 12.89 1.58 8.83
C ARG A 488 12.46 1.96 7.43
N TYR A 489 13.10 1.34 6.43
CA TYR A 489 12.77 1.55 5.04
C TYR A 489 12.56 0.22 4.33
N ALA A 490 11.59 0.20 3.42
CA ALA A 490 11.41 -0.89 2.47
C ALA A 490 11.25 -0.33 1.07
N ASN A 491 12.07 -0.79 0.12
CA ASN A 491 12.09 -0.27 -1.27
C ASN A 491 12.13 1.27 -1.35
N ARG A 492 12.95 1.91 -0.51
CA ARG A 492 13.08 3.38 -0.38
C ARG A 492 11.79 4.09 0.08
N ILE A 493 10.94 3.40 0.84
CA ILE A 493 9.76 3.95 1.53
C ILE A 493 9.94 3.88 3.05
N PRO A 494 9.74 4.99 3.78
CA PRO A 494 9.67 4.99 5.24
C PRO A 494 8.52 4.15 5.81
N LEU A 495 8.80 3.33 6.81
CA LEU A 495 7.82 2.53 7.54
C LEU A 495 7.57 3.14 8.94
N LEU A 496 6.45 3.84 9.12
CA LEU A 496 6.19 4.60 10.34
C LEU A 496 5.36 3.86 11.39
N PHE A 497 4.51 2.92 10.98
CA PHE A 497 3.58 2.25 11.88
C PHE A 497 4.03 0.83 12.23
N GLU A 498 3.40 0.24 13.24
CA GLU A 498 3.56 -1.18 13.62
C GLU A 498 5.00 -1.63 13.92
N GLN A 499 5.82 -0.71 14.43
CA GLN A 499 7.25 -0.92 14.66
C GLN A 499 7.59 -2.12 15.56
N GLY A 500 6.77 -2.44 16.57
CA GLY A 500 7.11 -3.48 17.57
C GLY A 500 7.20 -4.92 17.01
N ALA A 501 6.55 -5.20 15.88
CA ALA A 501 6.60 -6.51 15.23
C ALA A 501 7.65 -6.60 14.11
N ASP A 502 8.32 -5.48 13.80
CA ASP A 502 9.22 -5.39 12.66
C ASP A 502 10.58 -6.05 12.92
N VAL A 503 11.08 -6.79 11.93
CA VAL A 503 12.39 -7.48 11.95
C VAL A 503 13.55 -6.52 12.27
N ILE A 504 13.55 -5.31 11.72
CA ILE A 504 14.61 -4.31 11.97
C ILE A 504 14.58 -3.90 13.44
N THR A 505 13.38 -3.62 13.95
CA THR A 505 13.23 -3.16 15.34
C THR A 505 13.59 -4.26 16.32
N ARG A 506 13.13 -5.49 16.07
CA ARG A 506 13.44 -6.63 16.92
C ARG A 506 14.93 -6.95 16.91
N THR A 507 15.59 -6.87 15.76
CA THR A 507 17.03 -7.09 15.66
C THR A 507 17.81 -6.04 16.42
N ALA A 508 17.52 -4.75 16.18
CA ALA A 508 18.18 -3.64 16.86
C ALA A 508 18.00 -3.70 18.40
N LEU A 509 16.82 -4.05 18.89
CA LEU A 509 16.54 -4.06 20.33
C LEU A 509 16.98 -5.35 21.04
N LYS A 510 16.92 -6.51 20.39
CA LYS A 510 17.06 -7.82 21.06
C LYS A 510 18.32 -8.60 20.70
N ARG A 511 18.92 -8.33 19.53
CA ARG A 511 20.00 -9.18 18.99
C ARG A 511 21.34 -8.48 18.88
N ILE A 512 21.35 -7.16 18.80
CA ILE A 512 22.57 -6.36 18.81
C ILE A 512 22.99 -6.09 20.25
N ASN A 513 24.19 -6.51 20.63
CA ASN A 513 24.78 -6.15 21.91
C ASN A 513 25.51 -4.79 21.80
N TRP A 514 24.76 -3.69 21.97
CA TRP A 514 25.31 -2.33 21.88
C TRP A 514 26.43 -2.02 22.88
N SER A 515 26.46 -2.73 24.02
CA SER A 515 27.53 -2.55 25.03
C SER A 515 28.90 -2.93 24.49
N SER A 516 28.98 -3.92 23.59
CA SER A 516 30.22 -4.33 22.91
C SER A 516 30.79 -3.23 22.02
N TYR A 517 29.94 -2.29 21.59
CA TYR A 517 30.32 -1.13 20.77
C TYR A 517 30.53 0.14 21.60
N LYS A 518 30.57 0.02 22.94
CA LYS A 518 30.67 1.17 23.88
C LYS A 518 29.50 2.15 23.76
N ILE A 519 28.33 1.67 23.31
CA ILE A 519 27.13 2.48 23.14
C ILE A 519 26.17 2.22 24.31
N ASN A 520 25.74 3.29 24.98
CA ASN A 520 24.73 3.27 26.03
C ASN A 520 23.33 3.54 25.43
N GLN A 521 22.52 2.50 25.33
CA GLN A 521 21.20 2.54 24.69
C GLN A 521 20.15 3.42 25.41
N GLN A 522 20.43 3.88 26.63
CA GLN A 522 19.52 4.72 27.40
C GLN A 522 19.93 6.20 27.37
N GLN A 523 21.24 6.46 27.36
CA GLN A 523 21.78 7.81 27.44
C GLN A 523 22.19 8.37 26.09
N ASP A 524 22.74 7.56 25.19
CA ASP A 524 23.24 8.08 23.92
C ASP A 524 22.10 8.35 22.95
N LYS A 525 22.21 9.42 22.15
CA LYS A 525 21.28 9.70 21.06
C LYS A 525 21.70 8.89 19.84
N ILE A 526 21.02 7.77 19.59
CA ILE A 526 21.41 6.83 18.54
C ILE A 526 20.31 6.77 17.49
N GLY A 527 20.69 6.95 16.22
CA GLY A 527 19.84 6.67 15.07
C GLY A 527 20.25 5.38 14.41
N VAL A 528 19.32 4.44 14.22
CA VAL A 528 19.54 3.17 13.51
C VAL A 528 18.68 3.18 12.26
N PHE A 529 19.30 3.20 11.08
CA PHE A 529 18.63 3.27 9.79
C PHE A 529 18.82 1.93 9.09
N VAL A 530 17.74 1.27 8.69
CA VAL A 530 17.84 0.05 7.89
C VAL A 530 16.86 0.09 6.73
N SER A 531 17.37 -0.12 5.52
CA SER A 531 16.63 -0.19 4.26
C SER A 531 16.72 -1.59 3.69
N ILE A 532 15.56 -2.22 3.47
CA ILE A 532 15.48 -3.52 2.80
C ILE A 532 14.92 -3.29 1.40
N VAL A 533 15.68 -3.70 0.39
CA VAL A 533 15.37 -3.45 -1.01
C VAL A 533 15.23 -4.77 -1.74
N SER A 534 14.10 -5.01 -2.42
CA SER A 534 13.83 -6.25 -3.15
C SER A 534 12.77 -6.09 -4.24
N THR A 535 12.74 -7.07 -5.16
CA THR A 535 11.64 -7.23 -6.13
C THR A 535 10.31 -7.59 -5.46
N LYS A 536 10.33 -8.18 -4.26
CA LYS A 536 9.16 -8.46 -3.42
C LYS A 536 9.53 -8.12 -1.98
N ILE A 537 8.71 -7.34 -1.30
CA ILE A 537 8.86 -7.15 0.15
C ILE A 537 7.80 -7.99 0.85
N PRO A 538 8.16 -8.86 1.80
CA PRO A 538 7.23 -9.74 2.50
C PRO A 538 6.55 -9.01 3.67
N PHE A 539 5.73 -8.01 3.33
CA PHE A 539 4.90 -7.32 4.32
C PHE A 539 3.89 -8.28 4.94
N LYS A 540 3.68 -8.19 6.26
CA LYS A 540 2.70 -9.02 6.99
C LYS A 540 1.29 -8.44 6.99
N GLY A 541 1.16 -7.11 6.93
CA GLY A 541 -0.12 -6.40 6.87
C GLY A 541 -0.41 -5.82 5.48
N THR A 542 -1.69 -5.61 5.17
CA THR A 542 -2.11 -4.99 3.89
C THR A 542 -1.67 -3.53 3.76
N GLY A 543 -1.48 -2.84 4.90
CA GLY A 543 -0.97 -1.47 4.96
C GLY A 543 0.53 -1.32 4.67
N LYS A 544 1.28 -2.43 4.53
CA LYS A 544 2.73 -2.42 4.24
C LYS A 544 3.55 -1.59 5.23
N GLU A 545 3.31 -1.81 6.53
CA GLU A 545 3.90 -1.02 7.60
C GLU A 545 5.06 -1.72 8.32
N TYR A 546 5.20 -3.04 8.15
CA TYR A 546 6.30 -3.79 8.75
C TYR A 546 6.62 -5.09 8.01
N ILE A 547 7.85 -5.56 8.21
CA ILE A 547 8.34 -6.86 7.75
C ILE A 547 8.48 -7.76 8.98
N GLY A 548 7.89 -8.96 8.91
CA GLY A 548 7.91 -9.91 10.02
C GLY A 548 9.29 -10.51 10.27
N ASP A 549 9.53 -10.91 11.52
CA ASP A 549 10.78 -11.56 11.97
C ASP A 549 10.81 -13.08 11.70
N ASP A 550 9.84 -13.60 10.96
CA ASP A 550 9.71 -15.02 10.62
C ASP A 550 10.52 -15.44 9.38
N ILE A 551 11.06 -14.46 8.64
CA ILE A 551 11.89 -14.72 7.47
C ILE A 551 13.34 -14.69 7.91
N THR A 552 13.87 -15.89 8.12
CA THR A 552 15.21 -16.12 8.68
C THR A 552 16.31 -15.45 7.87
N GLU A 553 16.24 -15.51 6.55
CA GLU A 553 17.23 -14.97 5.62
C GLU A 553 17.34 -13.45 5.77
N ILE A 554 16.20 -12.75 5.82
CA ILE A 554 16.16 -11.29 6.04
C ILE A 554 16.62 -10.96 7.45
N SER A 555 16.14 -11.72 8.44
CA SER A 555 16.45 -11.50 9.84
C SER A 555 17.95 -11.66 10.15
N SER A 556 18.59 -12.67 9.56
CA SER A 556 20.04 -12.87 9.60
C SER A 556 20.79 -11.78 8.84
N ALA A 557 20.33 -11.38 7.65
CA ALA A 557 20.97 -10.31 6.89
C ALA A 557 20.96 -8.95 7.60
N VAL A 558 19.90 -8.64 8.36
CA VAL A 558 19.82 -7.41 9.16
C VAL A 558 20.74 -7.46 10.38
N GLN A 559 21.00 -8.64 10.93
CA GLN A 559 21.89 -8.83 12.08
C GLN A 559 23.37 -8.91 11.68
N VAL A 560 23.65 -9.63 10.60
CA VAL A 560 24.99 -9.96 10.12
C VAL A 560 25.49 -8.82 9.25
N ASP A 561 26.04 -7.80 9.89
CA ASP A 561 27.16 -7.08 9.31
C ASP A 561 28.38 -7.19 10.24
N PRO A 562 29.29 -8.16 9.99
CA PRO A 562 30.47 -8.38 10.80
C PRO A 562 31.47 -7.21 10.80
N ASN A 563 31.24 -6.17 10.00
CA ASN A 563 32.10 -4.98 9.92
C ASN A 563 31.56 -3.75 10.66
N LEU A 564 30.37 -3.81 11.27
CA LEU A 564 29.88 -2.76 12.17
C LEU A 564 30.88 -2.38 13.30
N PRO A 565 31.66 -3.32 13.88
CA PRO A 565 32.71 -2.98 14.86
C PRO A 565 33.86 -2.15 14.25
N TYR A 566 34.14 -2.35 12.95
CA TYR A 566 35.20 -1.63 12.23
C TYR A 566 34.74 -0.21 11.85
N LEU A 567 33.44 -0.03 11.58
CA LEU A 567 32.83 1.24 11.17
C LEU A 567 32.70 2.29 12.28
N LEU A 568 32.73 1.88 13.56
CA LEU A 568 32.68 2.78 14.72
C LEU A 568 34.07 2.99 15.37
N SER A 569 35.11 2.29 14.90
CA SER A 569 36.48 2.42 15.40
C SER A 569 37.41 3.25 14.51
N GLN A 570 36.91 3.70 13.35
CA GLN A 570 37.46 4.80 12.54
C GLN A 570 36.66 6.08 12.80
#